data_AF-A0A961I7Y3-F1
#
_entry.id   AF-A0A961I7Y3-F1
#
_cell.length_a   1.000
_cell.length_b   1.000
_cell.length_c   1.000
_cell.angle_alpha   90.00
_cell.angle_beta   90.00
_cell.angle_gamma   90.00
#
_symmetry.space_group_name_H-M   'P 1'
#
loop_
_entity.id
_entity.type
_entity.pdbx_description
1 polymer ?
#
loop_
_entity_poly.entity_id
_entity_poly.type
_entity_poly.pdbx_seq_one_letter_code
_entity_poly.pdbx_strand_id
1 'polypeptide(L)'
;MTDAMPPGSIDTEFADVNAIRLRAFLDFLHRDHPDADPVKNSELAALLPEHLDRKQWLPFDVEVPLLEKLCQQYSAWSILHRVGREVISDALLYILPHNPGMRTVSQVIAGIPAFVGYFLTLPVCRIAVVSGNQYALEIRYGQHGHANAVDIFFIRGLVTGVLEFINVETAGVILQELPLWPEQIPESEMALLPQIAWRRERTLLSIIVPETSVDNRPRGHEPISLTRHQENARELFVRQVLMRSARLFQDRRELVTAVEYLNMANDELERKIKESEKELDVARNIQRGFIPGLIPDWRGLRFDAFSRPLAGVSGDFYDYFTLEDG
;
A
#
# COMPACT_ATOMS: atom_id res chain seq x y z
N MET A 1 28.19 -8.71 34.49
CA MET A 1 26.81 -8.22 34.41
C MET A 1 26.75 -7.27 33.25
N THR A 2 26.17 -7.72 32.13
CA THR A 2 25.96 -6.91 30.93
C THR A 2 24.50 -6.49 30.99
N ASP A 3 24.25 -5.19 31.11
CA ASP A 3 22.88 -4.69 31.26
C ASP A 3 22.19 -4.73 29.89
N ALA A 4 21.16 -5.55 29.78
CA ALA A 4 20.42 -5.71 28.54
C ALA A 4 19.40 -4.58 28.42
N MET A 5 19.51 -3.76 27.38
CA MET A 5 18.41 -2.84 27.04
C MET A 5 17.12 -3.66 26.84
N PRO A 6 15.97 -3.17 27.33
CA PRO A 6 14.69 -3.80 27.03
C PRO A 6 14.48 -3.80 25.51
N PRO A 7 13.83 -4.84 24.95
CA PRO A 7 13.44 -4.81 23.54
C PRO A 7 12.54 -3.60 23.32
N GLY A 8 12.94 -2.71 22.42
CA GLY A 8 12.18 -1.50 22.11
C GLY A 8 10.77 -1.87 21.64
N SER A 9 9.78 -1.11 22.11
CA SER A 9 8.47 -1.07 21.46
C SER A 9 8.69 -0.73 19.99
N ILE A 10 8.18 -1.57 19.09
CA ILE A 10 8.18 -1.27 17.66
C ILE A 10 7.34 -0.01 17.47
N ASP A 11 7.94 1.03 16.93
CA ASP A 11 7.35 2.38 16.89
C ASP A 11 6.05 2.40 16.08
N THR A 12 4.93 2.70 16.74
CA THR A 12 3.63 2.97 16.11
C THR A 12 3.55 4.39 15.50
N GLU A 13 4.68 4.99 15.16
CA GLU A 13 4.76 6.32 14.54
C GLU A 13 4.38 6.28 13.04
N PHE A 14 3.92 7.43 12.52
CA PHE A 14 3.70 7.73 11.09
C PHE A 14 2.45 7.11 10.41
N ALA A 15 1.48 6.63 11.19
CA ALA A 15 0.11 6.42 10.73
C ALA A 15 -0.65 7.77 10.71
N ASP A 16 -0.45 8.56 9.65
CA ASP A 16 -0.87 9.96 9.56
C ASP A 16 -1.86 10.24 8.40
N VAL A 17 -2.74 11.21 8.64
CA VAL A 17 -3.70 11.77 7.68
C VAL A 17 -3.45 13.27 7.52
N ASN A 18 -3.52 13.77 6.29
CA ASN A 18 -3.34 15.19 5.99
C ASN A 18 -4.54 15.98 6.53
N ALA A 19 -4.28 16.90 7.47
CA ALA A 19 -5.26 17.65 8.23
C ALA A 19 -6.23 18.50 7.38
N ILE A 20 -5.93 18.68 6.09
CA ILE A 20 -6.86 19.25 5.12
C ILE A 20 -8.16 18.44 4.98
N ARG A 21 -8.12 17.11 5.19
CA ARG A 21 -9.33 16.26 5.14
C ARG A 21 -10.31 16.65 6.24
N LEU A 22 -9.88 16.62 7.51
CA LEU A 22 -10.71 17.02 8.64
C LEU A 22 -11.18 18.49 8.51
N ARG A 23 -10.30 19.44 8.15
CA ARG A 23 -10.70 20.84 7.98
C ARG A 23 -11.77 21.03 6.91
N ALA A 24 -11.53 20.52 5.69
CA ALA A 24 -12.50 20.61 4.60
C ALA A 24 -13.81 19.88 4.95
N PHE A 25 -13.75 18.76 5.69
CA PHE A 25 -14.94 18.08 6.18
C PHE A 25 -15.75 18.97 7.13
N LEU A 26 -15.12 19.63 8.11
CA LEU A 26 -15.79 20.56 9.02
C LEU A 26 -16.34 21.79 8.28
N ASP A 27 -15.61 22.32 7.29
CA ASP A 27 -16.07 23.44 6.44
C ASP A 27 -17.33 23.09 5.65
N PHE A 28 -17.44 21.87 5.11
CA PHE A 28 -18.65 21.41 4.42
C PHE A 28 -19.75 21.00 5.40
N LEU A 29 -19.42 20.35 6.51
CA LEU A 29 -20.37 19.99 7.56
C LEU A 29 -21.10 21.24 8.09
N HIS A 30 -20.39 22.33 8.33
CA HIS A 30 -20.99 23.58 8.80
C HIS A 30 -21.85 24.28 7.73
N ARG A 31 -21.57 24.08 6.43
CA ARG A 31 -22.40 24.61 5.32
C ARG A 31 -23.69 23.83 5.15
N ASP A 32 -23.61 22.50 5.19
CA ASP A 32 -24.76 21.61 5.01
C ASP A 32 -25.60 21.50 6.30
N HIS A 33 -24.97 21.67 7.47
CA HIS A 33 -25.58 21.61 8.80
C HIS A 33 -25.04 22.75 9.70
N PRO A 34 -25.61 23.97 9.64
CA PRO A 34 -25.12 25.12 10.42
C PRO A 34 -25.09 24.91 11.95
N ASP A 35 -25.99 24.08 12.48
CA ASP A 35 -26.06 23.70 13.89
C ASP A 35 -25.02 22.64 14.31
N ALA A 36 -24.33 22.01 13.34
CA ALA A 36 -23.28 21.01 13.57
C ALA A 36 -21.91 21.64 13.90
N ASP A 37 -21.91 22.79 14.60
CA ASP A 37 -20.69 23.47 15.02
C ASP A 37 -19.99 22.67 16.14
N PRO A 38 -18.81 22.08 15.87
CA PRO A 38 -18.12 21.22 16.82
C PRO A 38 -17.51 22.00 18.00
N VAL A 39 -17.37 23.32 17.90
CA VAL A 39 -16.88 24.20 18.98
C VAL A 39 -18.02 24.54 19.95
N LYS A 40 -19.26 24.60 19.48
CA LYS A 40 -20.45 24.80 20.32
C LYS A 40 -20.90 23.51 21.04
N ASN A 41 -20.60 22.34 20.48
CA ASN A 41 -20.90 21.05 21.11
C ASN A 41 -19.72 20.60 22.00
N SER A 42 -19.90 20.59 23.32
CA SER A 42 -18.84 20.28 24.29
C SER A 42 -18.24 18.87 24.15
N GLU A 43 -18.99 17.88 23.66
CA GLU A 43 -18.44 16.55 23.38
C GLU A 43 -17.56 16.51 22.13
N LEU A 44 -17.84 17.35 21.13
CA LEU A 44 -17.07 17.40 19.89
C LEU A 44 -15.84 18.31 20.08
N ALA A 45 -15.98 19.41 20.80
CA ALA A 45 -14.88 20.31 21.16
C ALA A 45 -13.77 19.59 21.93
N ALA A 46 -14.12 18.63 22.79
CA ALA A 46 -13.17 17.79 23.53
C ALA A 46 -12.44 16.74 22.66
N LEU A 47 -12.94 16.47 21.44
CA LEU A 47 -12.35 15.53 20.48
C LEU A 47 -11.59 16.25 19.33
N LEU A 48 -11.73 17.57 19.19
CA LEU A 48 -11.02 18.34 18.18
C LEU A 48 -9.51 18.42 18.49
N PRO A 49 -8.62 18.13 17.52
CA PRO A 49 -7.18 18.30 17.72
C PRO A 49 -6.80 19.76 18.02
N GLU A 50 -6.08 20.00 19.12
CA GLU A 50 -5.58 21.34 19.45
C GLU A 50 -4.82 21.97 18.28
N HIS A 51 -5.10 23.25 18.02
CA HIS A 51 -4.51 24.05 16.94
C HIS A 51 -4.59 23.41 15.54
N LEU A 52 -5.73 22.77 15.22
CA LEU A 52 -6.01 22.12 13.93
C LEU A 52 -5.59 22.96 12.70
N ASP A 53 -5.81 24.28 12.70
CA ASP A 53 -5.43 25.18 11.59
C ASP A 53 -3.93 25.22 11.30
N ARG A 54 -3.11 24.92 12.32
CA ARG A 54 -1.64 24.93 12.23
C ARG A 54 -1.05 23.54 11.97
N LYS A 55 -1.84 22.46 12.13
CA LYS A 55 -1.40 21.09 11.89
C LYS A 55 -1.45 20.78 10.39
N GLN A 56 -0.38 20.20 9.85
CA GLN A 56 -0.38 19.67 8.49
C GLN A 56 -0.86 18.22 8.46
N TRP A 57 -0.42 17.42 9.43
CA TRP A 57 -0.77 16.02 9.59
C TRP A 57 -1.45 15.80 10.95
N LEU A 58 -2.28 14.77 11.03
CA LEU A 58 -2.98 14.30 12.21
C LEU A 58 -2.77 12.78 12.32
N PRO A 59 -2.55 12.24 13.53
CA PRO A 59 -2.60 10.80 13.75
C PRO A 59 -3.94 10.21 13.30
N PHE A 60 -3.89 9.10 12.57
CA PHE A 60 -5.04 8.40 12.00
C PHE A 60 -6.05 7.95 13.08
N ASP A 61 -5.54 7.49 14.22
CA ASP A 61 -6.28 7.06 15.40
C ASP A 61 -7.02 8.21 16.11
N VAL A 62 -6.66 9.46 15.82
CA VAL A 62 -7.39 10.66 16.27
C VAL A 62 -8.40 11.13 15.22
N GLU A 63 -8.02 11.16 13.94
CA GLU A 63 -8.84 11.77 12.89
C GLU A 63 -10.00 10.88 12.40
N VAL A 64 -9.77 9.57 12.24
CA VAL A 64 -10.82 8.67 11.73
C VAL A 64 -11.96 8.45 12.73
N PRO A 65 -11.73 8.16 14.04
CA PRO A 65 -12.84 8.01 14.99
C PRO A 65 -13.67 9.29 15.18
N LEU A 66 -13.04 10.47 15.05
CA LEU A 66 -13.73 11.76 15.04
C LEU A 66 -14.63 11.90 13.80
N LEU A 67 -14.12 11.59 12.61
CA LEU A 67 -14.91 11.62 11.38
C LEU A 67 -16.03 10.57 11.39
N GLU A 68 -15.80 9.36 11.91
CA GLU A 68 -16.86 8.35 12.07
C GLU A 68 -17.96 8.83 13.02
N LYS A 69 -17.62 9.41 14.19
CA LYS A 69 -18.63 9.99 15.10
C LYS A 69 -19.43 11.10 14.42
N LEU A 70 -18.77 12.03 13.71
CA LEU A 70 -19.45 13.13 13.02
C LEU A 70 -20.35 12.64 11.87
N CYS A 71 -19.87 11.71 11.03
CA CYS A 71 -20.66 11.15 9.94
C CYS A 71 -21.85 10.31 10.44
N GLN A 72 -21.73 9.61 11.57
CA GLN A 72 -22.85 8.94 12.23
C GLN A 72 -23.85 9.94 12.83
N GLN A 73 -23.38 10.94 13.56
CA GLN A 73 -24.23 11.90 14.29
C GLN A 73 -25.05 12.82 13.37
N TYR A 74 -24.51 13.16 12.20
CA TYR A 74 -25.14 14.10 11.25
C TYR A 74 -25.52 13.45 9.90
N SER A 75 -25.41 12.12 9.76
CA SER A 75 -25.57 11.38 8.49
C SER A 75 -24.63 11.86 7.36
N ALA A 76 -23.54 12.54 7.71
CA ALA A 76 -22.69 13.34 6.82
C ALA A 76 -21.67 12.53 5.98
N TRP A 77 -21.96 11.28 5.64
CA TRP A 77 -21.03 10.39 4.92
C TRP A 77 -20.74 10.85 3.48
N SER A 78 -21.74 11.40 2.79
CA SER A 78 -21.57 11.98 1.44
C SER A 78 -20.65 13.20 1.43
N ILE A 79 -20.44 13.86 2.58
CA ILE A 79 -19.48 14.96 2.71
C ILE A 79 -18.05 14.44 2.58
N LEU A 80 -17.71 13.23 3.04
CA LEU A 80 -16.36 12.66 2.84
C LEU A 80 -16.02 12.46 1.36
N HIS A 81 -17.00 11.99 0.58
CA HIS A 81 -16.87 11.89 -0.87
C HIS A 81 -16.69 13.26 -1.52
N ARG A 82 -17.47 14.27 -1.08
CA ARG A 82 -17.31 15.65 -1.55
C ARG A 82 -15.92 16.21 -1.20
N VAL A 83 -15.48 16.07 0.04
CA VAL A 83 -14.15 16.49 0.52
C VAL A 83 -13.05 15.94 -0.38
N GLY A 84 -13.01 14.61 -0.59
CA GLY A 84 -12.00 13.98 -1.45
C GLY A 84 -11.98 14.54 -2.87
N ARG A 85 -13.15 14.84 -3.44
CA ARG A 85 -13.35 15.36 -4.80
C ARG A 85 -12.88 16.81 -4.98
N GLU A 86 -13.15 17.68 -4.00
CA GLU A 86 -12.74 19.08 -4.07
C GLU A 86 -11.23 19.24 -3.79
N VAL A 87 -10.70 18.63 -2.71
CA VAL A 87 -9.29 18.87 -2.28
C VAL A 87 -8.26 18.36 -3.28
N ILE A 88 -8.60 17.35 -4.09
CA ILE A 88 -7.71 16.87 -5.17
C ILE A 88 -7.69 17.84 -6.35
N SER A 89 -8.79 18.53 -6.66
CA SER A 89 -8.85 19.50 -7.75
C SER A 89 -7.91 20.68 -7.48
N ASP A 90 -7.91 21.20 -6.24
CA ASP A 90 -6.97 22.22 -5.77
C ASP A 90 -5.50 21.76 -5.76
N ALA A 91 -5.25 20.46 -5.67
CA ALA A 91 -3.91 19.88 -5.81
C ALA A 91 -3.50 19.79 -7.29
N LEU A 92 -4.37 19.23 -8.14
CA LEU A 92 -4.12 18.97 -9.57
C LEU A 92 -3.86 20.23 -10.39
N LEU A 93 -4.54 21.35 -10.06
CA LEU A 93 -4.28 22.69 -10.63
C LEU A 93 -2.79 23.08 -10.64
N TYR A 94 -2.00 22.55 -9.69
CA TYR A 94 -0.59 22.88 -9.53
C TYR A 94 0.32 21.68 -9.86
N ILE A 95 -0.17 20.45 -9.77
CA ILE A 95 0.59 19.24 -10.12
C ILE A 95 0.71 19.08 -11.64
N LEU A 96 -0.42 19.11 -12.39
CA LEU A 96 -0.41 18.76 -13.82
C LEU A 96 0.41 19.72 -14.71
N PRO A 97 0.36 21.07 -14.55
CA PRO A 97 1.19 21.96 -15.35
C PRO A 97 2.70 21.72 -15.21
N HIS A 98 3.13 21.16 -14.06
CA HIS A 98 4.53 20.98 -13.69
C HIS A 98 5.01 19.53 -13.78
N ASN A 99 4.14 18.56 -14.12
CA ASN A 99 4.52 17.16 -14.23
C ASN A 99 4.66 16.73 -15.71
N PRO A 100 5.89 16.68 -16.26
CA PRO A 100 6.11 16.35 -17.66
C PRO A 100 5.82 14.88 -18.02
N GLY A 101 5.49 14.03 -17.04
CA GLY A 101 5.10 12.62 -17.21
C GLY A 101 3.59 12.35 -17.16
N MET A 102 2.75 13.38 -17.00
CA MET A 102 1.28 13.28 -16.91
C MET A 102 0.59 13.95 -18.11
N ARG A 103 1.03 13.60 -19.32
CA ARG A 103 0.61 14.23 -20.58
C ARG A 103 -0.67 13.68 -21.20
N THR A 104 -1.10 12.49 -20.77
CA THR A 104 -2.36 11.84 -21.21
C THR A 104 -3.26 11.56 -20.01
N VAL A 105 -4.57 11.41 -20.26
CA VAL A 105 -5.54 10.92 -19.26
C VAL A 105 -5.09 9.60 -18.64
N SER A 106 -4.60 8.65 -19.45
CA SER A 106 -4.05 7.37 -18.98
C SER A 106 -2.89 7.54 -17.98
N GLN A 107 -2.00 8.52 -18.19
CA GLN A 107 -0.89 8.82 -17.28
C GLN A 107 -1.35 9.52 -15.98
N VAL A 108 -2.40 10.34 -16.03
CA VAL A 108 -3.00 10.92 -14.81
C VAL A 108 -3.71 9.84 -13.99
N ILE A 109 -4.45 8.95 -14.64
CA ILE A 109 -5.12 7.80 -13.99
C ILE A 109 -4.07 6.88 -13.34
N ALA A 110 -2.98 6.56 -14.04
CA ALA A 110 -1.85 5.82 -13.46
C ALA A 110 -1.21 6.52 -12.25
N GLY A 111 -1.34 7.85 -12.14
CA GLY A 111 -0.87 8.67 -11.02
C GLY A 111 -1.74 8.63 -9.75
N ILE A 112 -2.96 8.07 -9.80
CA ILE A 112 -3.92 8.08 -8.68
C ILE A 112 -3.34 7.56 -7.36
N PRO A 113 -2.54 6.48 -7.29
CA PRO A 113 -1.90 6.04 -6.05
C PRO A 113 -1.03 7.12 -5.39
N ALA A 114 -0.31 7.94 -6.17
CA ALA A 114 0.50 9.04 -5.64
C ALA A 114 -0.38 10.21 -5.15
N PHE A 115 -1.53 10.44 -5.78
CA PHE A 115 -2.51 11.44 -5.33
C PHE A 115 -3.16 11.05 -4.00
N VAL A 116 -3.55 9.78 -3.83
CA VAL A 116 -4.01 9.27 -2.51
C VAL A 116 -2.90 9.42 -1.47
N GLY A 117 -1.67 9.09 -1.85
CA GLY A 117 -0.47 9.20 -1.01
C GLY A 117 -0.03 10.63 -0.64
N TYR A 118 -0.73 11.68 -1.10
CA TYR A 118 -0.59 13.07 -0.63
C TYR A 118 -1.52 13.39 0.56
N PHE A 119 -2.58 12.60 0.75
CA PHE A 119 -3.56 12.80 1.82
C PHE A 119 -3.50 11.73 2.91
N LEU A 120 -3.10 10.49 2.60
CA LEU A 120 -3.13 9.35 3.53
C LEU A 120 -1.79 8.58 3.48
N THR A 121 -1.23 8.20 4.64
CA THR A 121 0.00 7.36 4.67
C THR A 121 -0.27 5.85 4.72
N LEU A 122 -1.35 5.42 5.40
CA LEU A 122 -1.67 4.00 5.62
C LEU A 122 -2.11 3.18 4.39
N PRO A 123 -3.01 3.64 3.50
CA PRO A 123 -3.49 2.83 2.39
C PRO A 123 -2.43 2.69 1.28
N VAL A 124 -2.02 1.45 1.02
CA VAL A 124 -1.18 1.10 -0.12
C VAL A 124 -2.06 0.90 -1.35
N CYS A 125 -2.12 1.93 -2.18
CA CYS A 125 -2.82 1.91 -3.46
C CYS A 125 -1.93 1.32 -4.58
N ARG A 126 -2.50 0.48 -5.43
CA ARG A 126 -1.91 0.02 -6.70
C ARG A 126 -2.95 0.14 -7.80
N ILE A 127 -2.55 0.55 -9.00
CA ILE A 127 -3.45 0.62 -10.15
C ILE A 127 -2.94 -0.25 -11.29
N ALA A 128 -3.84 -1.04 -11.87
CA ALA A 128 -3.57 -1.93 -12.99
C ALA A 128 -4.51 -1.62 -14.16
N VAL A 129 -4.03 -1.82 -15.39
CA VAL A 129 -4.84 -1.72 -16.61
C VAL A 129 -5.52 -3.09 -16.83
N VAL A 130 -6.85 -3.10 -16.91
CA VAL A 130 -7.68 -4.31 -17.15
C VAL A 130 -8.02 -4.43 -18.64
N SER A 131 -8.37 -3.31 -19.26
CA SER A 131 -8.49 -3.10 -20.70
C SER A 131 -7.95 -1.71 -21.04
N GLY A 132 -7.83 -1.35 -22.32
CA GLY A 132 -7.30 -0.02 -22.72
C GLY A 132 -8.02 1.19 -22.09
N ASN A 133 -9.27 1.01 -21.64
CA ASN A 133 -10.10 2.05 -21.02
C ASN A 133 -10.64 1.70 -19.63
N GLN A 134 -10.29 0.53 -19.06
CA GLN A 134 -10.70 0.10 -17.73
C GLN A 134 -9.48 -0.15 -16.85
N TYR A 135 -9.49 0.44 -15.66
CA TYR A 135 -8.41 0.39 -14.68
C TYR A 135 -8.96 -0.15 -13.35
N ALA A 136 -8.18 -1.00 -12.69
CA ALA A 136 -8.47 -1.51 -11.36
C ALA A 136 -7.56 -0.81 -10.34
N LEU A 137 -8.14 0.02 -9.48
CA LEU A 137 -7.47 0.59 -8.31
C LEU A 137 -7.71 -0.34 -7.11
N GLU A 138 -6.66 -1.05 -6.73
CA GLU A 138 -6.59 -1.90 -5.55
C GLU A 138 -6.03 -1.12 -4.37
N ILE A 139 -6.70 -1.21 -3.22
CA ILE A 139 -6.29 -0.55 -1.97
C ILE A 139 -6.15 -1.62 -0.88
N ARG A 140 -4.96 -1.71 -0.30
CA ARG A 140 -4.65 -2.58 0.85
C ARG A 140 -4.17 -1.74 2.03
N TYR A 141 -4.26 -2.30 3.23
CA TYR A 141 -3.72 -1.71 4.45
C TYR A 141 -2.63 -2.64 4.99
N GLY A 142 -1.53 -2.06 5.50
CA GLY A 142 -0.43 -2.84 6.09
C GLY A 142 -0.76 -3.34 7.50
N GLN A 143 0.21 -4.02 8.15
CA GLN A 143 0.02 -4.61 9.49
C GLN A 143 -0.44 -3.61 10.58
N HIS A 144 -0.16 -2.31 10.38
CA HIS A 144 -0.45 -1.23 11.33
C HIS A 144 -1.72 -0.42 10.99
N GLY A 145 -2.52 -0.85 10.00
CA GLY A 145 -3.74 -0.15 9.60
C GLY A 145 -4.85 -1.11 9.21
N HIS A 146 -6.09 -0.68 9.39
CA HIS A 146 -7.26 -1.42 8.90
C HIS A 146 -8.09 -0.54 7.97
N ALA A 147 -8.79 -1.19 7.05
CA ALA A 147 -9.81 -0.52 6.26
C ALA A 147 -10.90 0.03 7.18
N ASN A 148 -11.39 1.21 6.81
CA ASN A 148 -12.40 1.99 7.51
C ASN A 148 -13.26 2.69 6.45
N ALA A 149 -14.49 3.08 6.81
CA ALA A 149 -15.39 3.68 5.83
C ALA A 149 -14.90 5.08 5.39
N VAL A 150 -14.24 5.81 6.29
CA VAL A 150 -13.79 7.19 6.07
C VAL A 150 -12.81 7.31 4.90
N ASP A 151 -11.75 6.50 4.91
CA ASP A 151 -10.76 6.43 3.83
C ASP A 151 -11.40 5.99 2.51
N ILE A 152 -12.34 5.05 2.54
CA ILE A 152 -12.94 4.50 1.32
C ILE A 152 -13.85 5.54 0.64
N PHE A 153 -14.69 6.26 1.39
CA PHE A 153 -15.51 7.34 0.84
C PHE A 153 -14.64 8.52 0.36
N PHE A 154 -13.61 8.89 1.13
CA PHE A 154 -12.66 9.93 0.73
C PHE A 154 -11.89 9.56 -0.55
N ILE A 155 -11.33 8.34 -0.65
CA ILE A 155 -10.58 7.89 -1.84
C ILE A 155 -11.50 7.77 -3.06
N ARG A 156 -12.73 7.26 -2.92
CA ARG A 156 -13.72 7.25 -4.01
C ARG A 156 -14.05 8.67 -4.49
N GLY A 157 -14.19 9.61 -3.56
CA GLY A 157 -14.33 11.04 -3.85
C GLY A 157 -13.14 11.60 -4.62
N LEU A 158 -11.92 11.33 -4.15
CA LEU A 158 -10.67 11.73 -4.78
C LEU A 158 -10.54 11.20 -6.21
N VAL A 159 -10.82 9.92 -6.44
CA VAL A 159 -10.81 9.32 -7.80
C VAL A 159 -11.81 10.02 -8.71
N THR A 160 -13.03 10.29 -8.21
CA THR A 160 -14.04 11.05 -8.96
C THR A 160 -13.53 12.46 -9.31
N GLY A 161 -12.90 13.16 -8.36
CA GLY A 161 -12.35 14.50 -8.57
C GLY A 161 -11.20 14.54 -9.58
N VAL A 162 -10.34 13.51 -9.62
CA VAL A 162 -9.30 13.38 -10.67
C VAL A 162 -9.94 13.31 -12.06
N LEU A 163 -11.02 12.54 -12.22
CA LEU A 163 -11.68 12.29 -13.48
C LEU A 163 -12.53 13.48 -13.96
N GLU A 164 -13.22 14.14 -13.03
CA GLU A 164 -13.90 15.43 -13.26
C GLU A 164 -12.88 16.51 -13.69
N PHE A 165 -11.75 16.64 -12.97
CA PHE A 165 -10.73 17.66 -13.24
C PHE A 165 -10.12 17.54 -14.64
N ILE A 166 -9.79 16.31 -15.08
CA ILE A 166 -9.26 16.06 -16.43
C ILE A 166 -10.33 15.99 -17.52
N ASN A 167 -11.59 16.29 -17.18
CA ASN A 167 -12.74 16.45 -18.08
C ASN A 167 -13.19 15.16 -18.80
N VAL A 168 -13.25 14.03 -18.09
CA VAL A 168 -13.81 12.78 -18.63
C VAL A 168 -15.29 12.68 -18.24
N GLU A 169 -16.14 13.31 -19.04
CA GLU A 169 -17.57 13.59 -18.78
C GLU A 169 -18.47 12.36 -18.58
N THR A 170 -17.96 11.15 -18.84
CA THR A 170 -18.68 9.87 -18.67
C THR A 170 -17.86 8.82 -17.93
N ALA A 171 -16.88 9.24 -17.11
CA ALA A 171 -16.10 8.31 -16.30
C ALA A 171 -16.95 7.65 -15.19
N GLY A 172 -16.81 6.32 -15.04
CA GLY A 172 -17.47 5.55 -13.99
C GLY A 172 -16.49 5.08 -12.92
N VAL A 173 -16.81 5.30 -11.64
CA VAL A 173 -16.05 4.81 -10.48
C VAL A 173 -16.91 3.83 -9.68
N ILE A 174 -16.67 2.53 -9.90
CA ILE A 174 -17.50 1.43 -9.38
C ILE A 174 -16.73 0.68 -8.29
N LEU A 175 -17.32 0.57 -7.11
CA LEU A 175 -16.78 -0.20 -5.99
C LEU A 175 -17.19 -1.68 -6.13
N GLN A 176 -16.21 -2.59 -6.16
CA GLN A 176 -16.39 -4.00 -6.50
C GLN A 176 -16.09 -4.95 -5.32
N GLU A 177 -15.04 -4.66 -4.55
CA GLU A 177 -14.64 -5.45 -3.38
C GLU A 177 -14.53 -4.55 -2.14
N LEU A 178 -14.94 -5.07 -0.98
CA LEU A 178 -14.75 -4.44 0.33
C LEU A 178 -14.25 -5.45 1.37
N PRO A 179 -13.35 -5.03 2.29
CA PRO A 179 -13.00 -5.79 3.50
C PRO A 179 -14.01 -5.58 4.65
N LEU A 180 -14.78 -4.48 4.57
CA LEU A 180 -15.75 -4.07 5.59
C LEU A 180 -16.97 -5.00 5.64
N TRP A 181 -17.72 -4.85 6.74
CA TRP A 181 -19.07 -5.39 6.88
C TRP A 181 -20.11 -4.45 6.24
N PRO A 182 -21.26 -4.96 5.76
CA PRO A 182 -22.38 -4.13 5.35
C PRO A 182 -22.82 -3.13 6.43
N GLU A 183 -22.82 -3.55 7.70
CA GLU A 183 -23.23 -2.75 8.86
C GLU A 183 -22.24 -1.61 9.20
N GLN A 184 -21.07 -1.58 8.55
CA GLN A 184 -20.11 -0.45 8.63
C GLN A 184 -20.30 0.56 7.49
N ILE A 185 -21.24 0.31 6.57
CA ILE A 185 -21.58 1.21 5.46
C ILE A 185 -22.94 1.88 5.75
N PRO A 186 -23.12 3.18 5.49
CA PRO A 186 -24.41 3.85 5.67
C PRO A 186 -25.47 3.26 4.74
N GLU A 187 -26.70 3.08 5.23
CA GLU A 187 -27.83 2.56 4.43
C GLU A 187 -28.07 3.36 3.14
N SER A 188 -27.89 4.69 3.21
CA SER A 188 -27.99 5.61 2.06
C SER A 188 -26.95 5.35 0.97
N GLU A 189 -25.76 4.84 1.33
CA GLU A 189 -24.69 4.47 0.39
C GLU A 189 -24.80 2.99 0.00
N MET A 190 -25.27 2.09 0.88
CA MET A 190 -25.53 0.68 0.54
C MET A 190 -26.46 0.54 -0.68
N ALA A 191 -27.48 1.40 -0.78
CA ALA A 191 -28.40 1.44 -1.92
C ALA A 191 -27.70 1.75 -3.27
N LEU A 192 -26.54 2.41 -3.24
CA LEU A 192 -25.73 2.75 -4.42
C LEU A 192 -24.72 1.66 -4.79
N LEU A 193 -24.64 0.58 -4.01
CA LEU A 193 -23.58 -0.44 -4.07
C LEU A 193 -24.10 -1.89 -4.30
N PRO A 194 -25.04 -2.14 -5.24
CA PRO A 194 -25.84 -3.37 -5.30
C PRO A 194 -25.10 -4.66 -5.71
N GLN A 195 -23.79 -4.63 -5.94
CA GLN A 195 -23.01 -5.78 -6.46
C GLN A 195 -21.62 -5.96 -5.81
N ILE A 196 -21.42 -5.46 -4.58
CA ILE A 196 -20.13 -5.61 -3.87
C ILE A 196 -19.87 -7.06 -3.41
N ALA A 197 -18.64 -7.53 -3.60
CA ALA A 197 -18.08 -8.67 -2.90
C ALA A 197 -17.49 -8.24 -1.54
N TRP A 198 -18.20 -8.57 -0.46
CA TRP A 198 -17.83 -8.25 0.93
C TRP A 198 -16.75 -9.19 1.49
N ARG A 199 -16.13 -8.78 2.62
CA ARG A 199 -15.07 -9.52 3.34
C ARG A 199 -13.92 -10.03 2.47
N ARG A 200 -13.41 -9.16 1.60
CA ARG A 200 -12.15 -9.36 0.87
C ARG A 200 -10.94 -8.86 1.66
N GLU A 201 -9.74 -9.20 1.22
CA GLU A 201 -8.47 -8.73 1.82
C GLU A 201 -8.11 -7.29 1.40
N ARG A 202 -8.94 -6.67 0.56
CA ARG A 202 -8.68 -5.41 -0.15
C ARG A 202 -9.96 -4.66 -0.44
N THR A 203 -9.84 -3.38 -0.72
CA THR A 203 -10.87 -2.61 -1.44
C THR A 203 -10.50 -2.58 -2.92
N LEU A 204 -11.48 -2.75 -3.82
CA LEU A 204 -11.27 -2.69 -5.28
C LEU A 204 -12.24 -1.70 -5.93
N LEU A 205 -11.69 -0.69 -6.60
CA LEU A 205 -12.41 0.30 -7.39
C LEU A 205 -12.10 0.09 -8.88
N SER A 206 -13.11 -0.22 -9.68
CA SER A 206 -13.02 -0.19 -11.14
C SER A 206 -13.29 1.22 -11.66
N ILE A 207 -12.31 1.77 -12.36
CA ILE A 207 -12.39 3.05 -13.06
C ILE A 207 -12.58 2.75 -14.54
N ILE A 208 -13.66 3.26 -15.13
CA ILE A 208 -14.00 3.09 -16.55
C ILE A 208 -14.01 4.48 -17.20
N VAL A 209 -13.32 4.64 -18.33
CA VAL A 209 -13.34 5.87 -19.14
C VAL A 209 -13.72 5.56 -20.59
N PRO A 210 -14.08 6.54 -21.43
CA PRO A 210 -14.18 6.33 -22.88
C PRO A 210 -12.82 6.03 -23.48
N GLU A 211 -12.74 5.06 -24.41
CA GLU A 211 -11.52 4.76 -25.18
C GLU A 211 -10.97 6.03 -25.87
N THR A 212 -11.86 6.86 -26.41
CA THR A 212 -11.55 8.15 -27.04
C THR A 212 -10.96 9.20 -26.10
N SER A 213 -10.91 8.95 -24.79
CA SER A 213 -10.31 9.84 -23.79
C SER A 213 -8.91 9.42 -23.36
N VAL A 214 -8.52 8.16 -23.55
CA VAL A 214 -7.33 7.53 -22.94
C VAL A 214 -6.03 8.29 -23.25
N ASP A 215 -5.82 8.65 -24.53
CA ASP A 215 -4.63 9.34 -25.01
C ASP A 215 -4.81 10.87 -25.13
N ASN A 216 -5.99 11.41 -24.76
CA ASN A 216 -6.20 12.85 -24.79
C ASN A 216 -5.32 13.55 -23.76
N ARG A 217 -4.87 14.77 -24.10
CA ARG A 217 -4.17 15.64 -23.16
C ARG A 217 -5.14 16.05 -22.04
N PRO A 218 -4.80 15.86 -20.76
CA PRO A 218 -5.71 16.19 -19.67
C PRO A 218 -5.92 17.70 -19.57
N ARG A 219 -7.15 18.09 -19.22
CA ARG A 219 -7.47 19.48 -18.85
C ARG A 219 -6.61 19.89 -17.65
N GLY A 220 -6.23 21.17 -17.58
CA GLY A 220 -5.32 21.68 -16.56
C GLY A 220 -3.82 21.44 -16.82
N HIS A 221 -3.44 20.88 -17.98
CA HIS A 221 -2.02 20.83 -18.39
C HIS A 221 -1.55 22.10 -19.13
N GLU A 222 -2.39 23.13 -19.22
CA GLU A 222 -2.02 24.45 -19.76
C GLU A 222 -1.31 25.28 -18.68
N PRO A 223 -0.27 26.07 -19.03
CA PRO A 223 0.38 26.95 -18.07
C PRO A 223 -0.58 28.06 -17.66
N ILE A 224 -0.96 28.08 -16.38
CA ILE A 224 -1.82 29.12 -15.80
C ILE A 224 -1.12 30.48 -15.97
N SER A 225 -1.72 31.39 -16.74
CA SER A 225 -1.22 32.76 -16.88
C SER A 225 -1.44 33.53 -15.58
N LEU A 226 -0.36 33.69 -14.80
CA LEU A 226 -0.36 34.28 -13.45
C LEU A 226 -0.55 35.81 -13.45
N THR A 227 -1.68 36.29 -13.96
CA THR A 227 -2.13 37.69 -13.81
C THR A 227 -3.20 37.78 -12.72
N ARG A 228 -2.77 38.23 -11.52
CA ARG A 228 -3.44 38.11 -10.20
C ARG A 228 -3.46 36.65 -9.73
N HIS A 229 -2.88 36.27 -8.59
CA HIS A 229 -2.57 37.05 -7.39
C HIS A 229 -1.06 37.13 -7.06
N GLN A 230 -0.61 38.26 -6.52
CA GLN A 230 0.70 38.38 -5.86
C GLN A 230 0.53 38.17 -4.36
N GLU A 231 0.61 36.92 -3.91
CA GLU A 231 0.86 36.45 -2.54
C GLU A 231 0.75 34.90 -2.59
N ASN A 232 1.65 34.07 -2.05
CA ASN A 232 2.95 34.32 -1.42
C ASN A 232 4.06 33.43 -2.02
N ALA A 233 5.26 33.97 -2.27
CA ALA A 233 6.43 33.16 -2.62
C ALA A 233 6.80 32.15 -1.51
N ARG A 234 6.49 32.50 -0.24
CA ARG A 234 6.61 31.61 0.92
C ARG A 234 5.67 30.41 0.86
N GLU A 235 4.49 30.57 0.25
CA GLU A 235 3.50 29.49 0.10
C GLU A 235 3.88 28.55 -1.05
N LEU A 236 4.35 29.10 -2.18
CA LEU A 236 4.99 28.32 -3.25
C LEU A 236 6.23 27.55 -2.74
N PHE A 237 7.04 28.17 -1.87
CA PHE A 237 8.18 27.51 -1.22
C PHE A 237 7.72 26.38 -0.28
N VAL A 238 6.74 26.62 0.59
CA VAL A 238 6.15 25.56 1.44
C VAL A 238 5.62 24.43 0.55
N ARG A 239 4.85 24.74 -0.50
CA ARG A 239 4.32 23.74 -1.44
C ARG A 239 5.41 22.96 -2.20
N GLN A 240 6.54 23.59 -2.52
CA GLN A 240 7.73 22.90 -3.04
C GLN A 240 8.42 22.02 -1.98
N VAL A 241 8.47 22.46 -0.71
CA VAL A 241 8.96 21.63 0.41
C VAL A 241 8.01 20.44 0.63
N LEU A 242 6.69 20.61 0.46
CA LEU A 242 5.72 19.51 0.54
C LEU A 242 5.83 18.55 -0.65
N MET A 243 6.07 19.04 -1.86
CA MET A 243 6.40 18.20 -3.02
C MET A 243 7.69 17.41 -2.79
N ARG A 244 8.71 18.03 -2.17
CA ARG A 244 9.96 17.36 -1.78
C ARG A 244 9.76 16.36 -0.66
N SER A 245 8.95 16.65 0.36
CA SER A 245 8.66 15.68 1.42
C SER A 245 7.82 14.53 0.91
N ALA A 246 6.80 14.77 0.08
CA ALA A 246 6.03 13.72 -0.58
C ALA A 246 6.91 12.82 -1.44
N ARG A 247 7.90 13.38 -2.15
CA ARG A 247 8.91 12.62 -2.88
C ARG A 247 9.82 11.82 -1.95
N LEU A 248 10.35 12.42 -0.88
CA LEU A 248 11.13 11.68 0.14
C LEU A 248 10.32 10.58 0.85
N PHE A 249 8.99 10.74 1.00
CA PHE A 249 8.09 9.69 1.49
C PHE A 249 7.77 8.64 0.42
N GLN A 250 7.87 8.95 -0.87
CA GLN A 250 7.84 7.96 -1.95
C GLN A 250 9.16 7.20 -1.98
N ASP A 251 10.30 7.90 -2.01
CA ASP A 251 11.66 7.32 -1.96
C ASP A 251 11.82 6.40 -0.73
N ARG A 252 11.31 6.82 0.46
CA ARG A 252 11.26 5.99 1.69
C ARG A 252 10.33 4.78 1.56
N ARG A 253 9.18 4.89 0.86
CA ARG A 253 8.27 3.76 0.61
C ARG A 253 8.84 2.76 -0.40
N GLU A 254 9.52 3.24 -1.44
CA GLU A 254 10.26 2.40 -2.39
C GLU A 254 11.42 1.68 -1.68
N LEU A 255 12.15 2.37 -0.80
CA LEU A 255 13.18 1.77 0.05
C LEU A 255 12.62 0.69 0.99
N VAL A 256 11.52 0.96 1.70
CA VAL A 256 10.86 -0.03 2.58
C VAL A 256 10.37 -1.24 1.78
N THR A 257 9.72 -1.03 0.63
CA THR A 257 9.28 -2.12 -0.25
C THR A 257 10.46 -2.97 -0.75
N ALA A 258 11.60 -2.33 -1.06
CA ALA A 258 12.82 -3.03 -1.45
C ALA A 258 13.44 -3.83 -0.29
N VAL A 259 13.41 -3.30 0.94
CA VAL A 259 13.85 -4.03 2.16
C VAL A 259 12.94 -5.21 2.46
N GLU A 260 11.61 -5.06 2.37
CA GLU A 260 10.65 -6.16 2.50
C GLU A 260 10.92 -7.26 1.45
N TYR A 261 11.13 -6.88 0.18
CA TYR A 261 11.45 -7.83 -0.89
C TYR A 261 12.80 -8.53 -0.67
N LEU A 262 13.83 -7.81 -0.20
CA LEU A 262 15.13 -8.38 0.15
C LEU A 262 15.03 -9.37 1.32
N ASN A 263 14.22 -9.06 2.34
CA ASN A 263 13.98 -9.96 3.47
C ASN A 263 13.26 -11.24 3.00
N MET A 264 12.20 -11.13 2.19
CA MET A 264 11.50 -12.29 1.63
C MET A 264 12.42 -13.16 0.75
N ALA A 265 13.30 -12.54 -0.04
CA ALA A 265 14.29 -13.25 -0.84
C ALA A 265 15.36 -13.92 0.03
N ASN A 266 15.77 -13.31 1.13
CA ASN A 266 16.70 -13.90 2.10
C ASN A 266 16.07 -15.10 2.83
N ASP A 267 14.82 -14.98 3.28
CA ASP A 267 14.05 -16.08 3.88
C ASP A 267 13.89 -17.27 2.91
N GLU A 268 13.77 -17.02 1.62
CA GLU A 268 13.74 -18.05 0.59
C GLU A 268 15.13 -18.67 0.33
N LEU A 269 16.19 -17.87 0.35
CA LEU A 269 17.58 -18.35 0.25
C LEU A 269 17.96 -19.22 1.46
N GLU A 270 17.68 -18.79 2.69
CA GLU A 270 17.93 -19.59 3.90
C GLU A 270 17.16 -20.91 3.89
N ARG A 271 15.91 -20.88 3.42
CA ARG A 271 15.10 -22.11 3.25
C ARG A 271 15.74 -23.07 2.24
N LYS A 272 16.15 -22.58 1.07
CA LYS A 272 16.82 -23.37 0.03
C LYS A 272 18.18 -23.91 0.46
N ILE A 273 18.97 -23.12 1.20
CA ILE A 273 20.23 -23.57 1.82
C ILE A 273 19.93 -24.74 2.78
N LYS A 274 18.96 -24.57 3.69
CA LYS A 274 18.57 -25.59 4.67
C LYS A 274 17.92 -26.84 4.07
N GLU A 275 17.34 -26.73 2.87
CA GLU A 275 16.85 -27.86 2.08
C GLU A 275 18.02 -28.59 1.41
N SER A 276 18.94 -27.86 0.76
CA SER A 276 20.14 -28.44 0.15
C SER A 276 21.09 -29.08 1.18
N GLU A 277 21.23 -28.52 2.39
CA GLU A 277 21.96 -29.13 3.50
C GLU A 277 21.38 -30.50 3.89
N LYS A 278 20.04 -30.63 3.95
CA LYS A 278 19.39 -31.92 4.21
C LYS A 278 19.60 -32.90 3.07
N GLU A 279 19.53 -32.47 1.82
CA GLU A 279 19.82 -33.32 0.66
C GLU A 279 21.27 -33.83 0.68
N LEU A 280 22.23 -32.96 1.02
CA LEU A 280 23.64 -33.30 1.19
C LEU A 280 23.87 -34.26 2.37
N ASP A 281 23.15 -34.12 3.47
CA ASP A 281 23.21 -35.06 4.60
C ASP A 281 22.57 -36.42 4.26
N VAL A 282 21.46 -36.44 3.53
CA VAL A 282 20.83 -37.67 3.01
C VAL A 282 21.78 -38.37 2.04
N ALA A 283 22.36 -37.66 1.07
CA ALA A 283 23.35 -38.20 0.14
C ALA A 283 24.59 -38.75 0.87
N ARG A 284 25.11 -38.03 1.87
CA ARG A 284 26.25 -38.47 2.71
C ARG A 284 25.93 -39.72 3.52
N ASN A 285 24.70 -39.86 4.01
CA ASN A 285 24.26 -41.06 4.75
C ASN A 285 24.01 -42.26 3.82
N ILE A 286 23.51 -42.02 2.60
CA ILE A 286 23.41 -43.04 1.55
C ILE A 286 24.81 -43.53 1.15
N GLN A 287 25.77 -42.63 0.90
CA GLN A 287 27.14 -42.99 0.56
C GLN A 287 27.87 -43.77 1.66
N ARG A 288 27.58 -43.49 2.94
CA ARG A 288 28.08 -44.30 4.08
C ARG A 288 27.57 -45.75 4.05
N GLY A 289 26.42 -46.01 3.43
CA GLY A 289 25.86 -47.35 3.23
C GLY A 289 26.47 -48.13 2.06
N PHE A 290 27.29 -47.50 1.21
CA PHE A 290 27.93 -48.15 0.04
C PHE A 290 29.30 -48.75 0.32
N ILE A 291 29.78 -48.75 1.57
CA ILE A 291 30.98 -49.49 1.97
C ILE A 291 30.53 -50.78 2.66
N PRO A 292 30.87 -51.97 2.14
CA PRO A 292 30.51 -53.23 2.76
C PRO A 292 31.01 -53.31 4.22
N GLY A 293 30.08 -53.36 5.17
CA GLY A 293 30.38 -53.40 6.61
C GLY A 293 31.05 -54.69 7.10
N LEU A 294 31.20 -55.68 6.21
CA LEU A 294 31.95 -56.91 6.43
C LEU A 294 32.78 -57.19 5.17
N ILE A 295 34.11 -57.06 5.27
CA ILE A 295 35.04 -57.49 4.21
C ILE A 295 35.24 -59.01 4.36
N PRO A 296 35.08 -59.82 3.30
CA PRO A 296 35.24 -61.27 3.38
C PRO A 296 36.72 -61.68 3.56
N ASP A 297 36.99 -62.63 4.46
CA ASP A 297 38.33 -63.22 4.65
C ASP A 297 38.64 -64.21 3.51
N TRP A 298 39.64 -63.88 2.70
CA TRP A 298 40.04 -64.66 1.53
C TRP A 298 41.36 -65.38 1.76
N ARG A 299 41.28 -66.56 2.40
CA ARG A 299 42.40 -67.51 2.57
C ARG A 299 43.68 -66.86 3.14
N GLY A 300 43.53 -65.90 4.07
CA GLY A 300 44.65 -65.18 4.68
C GLY A 300 45.09 -63.89 3.99
N LEU A 301 44.41 -63.48 2.91
CA LEU A 301 44.48 -62.10 2.40
C LEU A 301 43.52 -61.22 3.21
N ARG A 302 44.07 -60.15 3.79
CA ARG A 302 43.32 -59.11 4.50
C ARG A 302 43.28 -57.84 3.65
N PHE A 303 42.08 -57.32 3.44
CA PHE A 303 41.86 -56.01 2.85
C PHE A 303 41.36 -55.04 3.93
N ASP A 304 41.89 -53.82 3.95
CA ASP A 304 41.41 -52.73 4.80
C ASP A 304 41.00 -51.56 3.89
N ALA A 305 39.77 -51.06 4.03
CA ALA A 305 39.23 -49.98 3.21
C ALA A 305 39.19 -48.65 3.97
N PHE A 306 39.65 -47.57 3.34
CA PHE A 306 39.59 -46.21 3.90
C PHE A 306 38.91 -45.26 2.91
N SER A 307 37.85 -44.60 3.36
CA SER A 307 37.13 -43.58 2.58
C SER A 307 36.93 -42.31 3.42
N ARG A 308 37.13 -41.16 2.79
CA ARG A 308 36.86 -39.83 3.36
C ARG A 308 36.11 -39.02 2.29
N PRO A 309 34.78 -38.84 2.40
CA PRO A 309 34.03 -38.05 1.43
C PRO A 309 34.46 -36.58 1.48
N LEU A 310 34.63 -35.98 0.30
CA LEU A 310 34.86 -34.55 0.12
C LEU A 310 33.55 -33.77 0.16
N ALA A 311 33.62 -32.49 0.55
CA ALA A 311 32.46 -31.59 0.65
C ALA A 311 32.03 -31.07 -0.74
N GLY A 312 31.49 -31.97 -1.56
CA GLY A 312 31.08 -31.70 -2.94
C GLY A 312 31.12 -33.01 -3.74
N VAL A 313 29.93 -33.52 -4.09
CA VAL A 313 29.71 -34.87 -4.64
C VAL A 313 30.66 -35.30 -5.76
N SER A 314 31.52 -36.28 -5.45
CA SER A 314 31.75 -37.49 -6.25
C SER A 314 32.30 -38.59 -5.35
N GLY A 315 32.09 -39.86 -5.72
CA GLY A 315 32.60 -41.00 -4.96
C GLY A 315 32.36 -42.32 -5.69
N ASP A 316 33.39 -43.15 -5.75
CA ASP A 316 33.37 -44.44 -6.44
C ASP A 316 32.67 -45.52 -5.61
N PHE A 317 32.04 -46.48 -6.30
CA PHE A 317 31.34 -47.61 -5.70
C PHE A 317 32.25 -48.84 -5.64
N TYR A 318 32.25 -49.55 -4.51
CA TYR A 318 33.06 -50.74 -4.30
C TYR A 318 32.21 -51.88 -3.73
N ASP A 319 32.25 -53.04 -4.37
CA ASP A 319 31.55 -54.27 -3.95
C ASP A 319 32.45 -55.49 -4.22
N TYR A 320 32.23 -56.58 -3.48
CA TYR A 320 33.11 -57.76 -3.46
C TYR A 320 32.42 -58.99 -4.09
N PHE A 321 32.61 -59.18 -5.39
CA PHE A 321 32.14 -60.38 -6.10
C PHE A 321 33.18 -61.50 -6.02
N THR A 322 32.73 -62.71 -5.68
CA THR A 322 33.55 -63.93 -5.76
C THR A 322 33.31 -64.56 -7.14
N LEU A 323 34.39 -64.80 -7.90
CA LEU A 323 34.34 -65.54 -9.15
C LEU A 323 34.61 -67.02 -8.89
N GLU A 324 34.04 -67.91 -9.69
CA GLU A 324 34.14 -69.37 -9.46
C GLU A 324 35.57 -69.92 -9.65
N ASP A 325 36.42 -69.18 -10.39
CA ASP A 325 37.80 -69.55 -10.70
C ASP A 325 38.83 -69.13 -9.61
N GLY A 326 38.47 -68.16 -8.74
CA GLY A 326 39.32 -67.58 -7.69
C GLY A 326 39.85 -66.18 -7.99
#